data_AF-A0A969S8N5-F1
#
_entry.id   AF-A0A969S8N5-F1
#
_cell.length_a   1.000
_cell.length_b   1.000
_cell.length_c   1.000
_cell.angle_alpha   90.00
_cell.angle_beta   90.00
_cell.angle_gamma   90.00
#
_symmetry.space_group_name_H-M   'P 1'
#
loop_
_entity.id
_entity.type
_entity.pdbx_description
1 polymer ?
#
loop_
_entity_poly.entity_id
_entity_poly.type
_entity_poly.pdbx_seq_one_letter_code
_entity_poly.pdbx_strand_id
1 'polypeptide(L)'
;MLLSQKSFGDYLHGADGAIAMAGTATEQCVGLGKPAFILPGKGPQFNAQFAEAQTRLLGPSVIRVEQPSQMPQALQSILRDPERLRLIEENGRRRLGEAGAAQRIAQHLSQYVGGGIAAQSTQFAQPSPRPQHQP
;
A
#
# COMPACT_ATOMS: atom_id res chain seq x y z
N MET A 1 -4.36 -13.93 -24.58
CA MET A 1 -4.68 -13.91 -23.13
C MET A 1 -3.49 -14.49 -22.39
N LEU A 2 -2.94 -13.75 -21.42
CA LEU A 2 -1.83 -14.18 -20.58
C LEU A 2 -2.35 -14.41 -19.15
N LEU A 3 -1.91 -15.48 -18.49
CA LEU A 3 -2.28 -15.81 -17.11
C LEU A 3 -1.02 -16.18 -16.33
N SER A 4 -0.83 -15.58 -15.17
CA SER A 4 0.31 -15.86 -14.29
C SER A 4 -0.08 -15.69 -12.83
N GLN A 5 0.52 -16.52 -11.97
CA GLN A 5 0.45 -16.39 -10.51
C GLN A 5 1.74 -15.79 -9.92
N LYS A 6 2.78 -15.61 -10.74
CA LYS A 6 4.13 -15.21 -10.31
C LYS A 6 4.58 -13.87 -10.89
N SER A 7 3.79 -13.28 -11.79
CA SER A 7 4.15 -12.08 -12.57
C SER A 7 3.17 -10.92 -12.33
N PHE A 8 2.58 -10.84 -11.14
CA PHE A 8 1.60 -9.79 -10.81
C PHE A 8 2.18 -8.39 -11.02
N GLY A 9 3.39 -8.14 -10.50
CA GLY A 9 4.07 -6.86 -10.63
C GLY A 9 4.28 -6.47 -12.10
N ASP A 10 4.85 -7.37 -12.90
CA ASP A 10 5.14 -7.11 -14.32
C ASP A 10 3.87 -6.81 -15.12
N TYR A 11 2.81 -7.60 -14.91
CA TYR A 11 1.55 -7.41 -15.61
C TYR A 11 0.86 -6.12 -15.19
N LEU A 12 0.89 -5.81 -13.90
CA LEU A 12 0.31 -4.57 -13.41
C LEU A 12 1.08 -3.35 -13.93
N HIS A 13 2.42 -3.42 -14.07
CA HIS A 13 3.23 -2.35 -14.67
C HIS A 13 2.94 -2.16 -16.17
N GLY A 14 2.66 -3.24 -16.91
CA GLY A 14 2.32 -3.17 -18.33
C GLY A 14 0.86 -2.83 -18.64
N ALA A 15 -0.04 -2.88 -17.67
CA ALA A 15 -1.48 -2.63 -17.87
C ALA A 15 -1.84 -1.15 -17.87
N ASP A 16 -2.87 -0.75 -18.63
CA ASP A 16 -3.42 0.62 -18.59
C ASP A 16 -4.41 0.85 -17.42
N GLY A 17 -4.79 -0.22 -16.73
CA GLY A 17 -5.73 -0.22 -15.61
C GLY A 17 -6.02 -1.65 -15.16
N ALA A 18 -6.82 -1.80 -14.09
CA ALA A 18 -7.18 -3.12 -13.57
C ALA A 18 -8.68 -3.24 -13.31
N ILE A 19 -9.26 -4.41 -13.60
CA ILE A 19 -10.55 -4.81 -13.01
C ILE A 19 -10.20 -5.61 -11.76
N ALA A 20 -10.61 -5.13 -10.59
CA ALA A 20 -10.18 -5.66 -9.31
C ALA A 20 -11.33 -5.83 -8.31
N MET A 21 -11.29 -6.93 -7.55
CA MET A 21 -12.12 -7.14 -6.35
C MET A 21 -11.26 -7.45 -5.12
N ALA A 22 -9.94 -7.45 -5.25
CA ALA A 22 -9.01 -7.78 -4.17
C ALA A 22 -8.40 -6.50 -3.59
N GLY A 23 -8.58 -6.29 -2.28
CA GLY A 23 -8.19 -5.09 -1.54
C GLY A 23 -6.81 -4.53 -1.89
N THR A 24 -5.77 -5.26 -1.49
CA THR A 24 -4.37 -4.84 -1.67
C THR A 24 -3.95 -4.74 -3.14
N ALA A 25 -4.49 -5.59 -4.03
CA ALA A 25 -4.18 -5.48 -5.46
C ALA A 25 -4.72 -4.17 -6.04
N THR A 26 -5.91 -3.73 -5.61
CA THR A 26 -6.45 -2.41 -5.97
C THR A 26 -5.54 -1.29 -5.47
N GLU A 27 -5.03 -1.37 -4.24
CA GLU A 27 -4.10 -0.36 -3.71
C GLU A 27 -2.82 -0.31 -4.55
N GLN A 28 -2.19 -1.44 -4.87
CA GLN A 28 -0.99 -1.46 -5.72
C GLN A 28 -1.26 -0.85 -7.11
N CYS A 29 -2.44 -1.10 -7.70
CA CYS A 29 -2.86 -0.48 -8.97
C CYS A 29 -2.96 1.05 -8.83
N VAL A 30 -3.64 1.52 -7.78
CA VAL A 30 -3.80 2.96 -7.51
C VAL A 30 -2.45 3.62 -7.23
N GLY A 31 -1.53 2.96 -6.52
CA GLY A 31 -0.20 3.48 -6.23
C GLY A 31 0.67 3.68 -7.47
N LEU A 32 0.44 2.89 -8.51
CA LEU A 32 1.05 3.08 -9.83
C LEU A 32 0.37 4.15 -10.68
N GLY A 33 -0.59 4.88 -10.12
CA GLY A 33 -1.33 5.91 -10.83
C GLY A 33 -2.34 5.39 -11.85
N LYS A 34 -2.79 4.14 -11.69
CA LYS A 34 -3.64 3.46 -12.68
C LYS A 34 -5.09 3.36 -12.22
N PRO A 35 -6.07 3.50 -13.13
CA PRO A 35 -7.47 3.34 -12.81
C PRO A 35 -7.78 1.90 -12.39
N ALA A 36 -8.49 1.73 -11.28
CA ALA A 36 -9.00 0.45 -10.83
C ALA A 36 -10.53 0.42 -10.89
N PHE A 37 -11.07 -0.49 -11.71
CA PHE A 37 -12.49 -0.71 -11.89
C PHE A 37 -12.95 -1.82 -10.94
N ILE A 38 -13.87 -1.50 -10.05
CA ILE A 38 -14.35 -2.44 -9.03
C ILE A 38 -15.82 -2.75 -9.27
N LEU A 39 -16.21 -4.00 -9.03
CA LEU A 39 -17.58 -4.47 -9.13
C LEU A 39 -17.92 -5.23 -7.85
N PRO A 40 -18.87 -4.76 -7.02
CA PRO A 40 -19.29 -5.49 -5.83
C PRO A 40 -19.87 -6.85 -6.22
N GLY A 41 -19.37 -7.90 -5.57
CA GLY A 41 -19.91 -9.24 -5.67
C GLY A 41 -21.14 -9.44 -4.78
N LYS A 42 -21.83 -10.57 -4.99
CA LYS A 42 -22.96 -11.01 -4.15
C LYS A 42 -22.52 -11.75 -2.88
N GLY A 43 -21.26 -12.18 -2.83
CA GLY A 43 -20.70 -12.93 -1.71
C GLY A 43 -20.01 -12.03 -0.67
N PRO A 44 -19.60 -12.60 0.48
CA PRO A 44 -19.04 -11.83 1.59
C PRO A 44 -17.64 -11.26 1.31
N GLN A 45 -16.90 -11.80 0.33
CA GLN A 45 -15.50 -11.44 0.09
C GLN A 45 -15.31 -10.00 -0.44
N PHE A 46 -16.26 -9.49 -1.23
CA PHE A 46 -16.20 -8.12 -1.77
C PHE A 46 -17.63 -7.59 -1.98
N ASN A 47 -18.27 -7.14 -0.90
CA ASN A 47 -19.65 -6.66 -0.92
C ASN A 47 -19.75 -5.15 -1.24
N ALA A 48 -20.98 -4.63 -1.35
CA ALA A 48 -21.23 -3.23 -1.66
C ALA A 48 -20.62 -2.25 -0.63
N GLN A 49 -20.65 -2.61 0.66
CA GLN A 49 -20.08 -1.79 1.74
C GLN A 49 -18.55 -1.70 1.62
N PHE A 50 -17.89 -2.82 1.29
CA PHE A 50 -16.45 -2.85 1.08
C PHE A 50 -16.07 -2.05 -0.18
N ALA A 51 -16.81 -2.20 -1.28
CA ALA A 51 -16.60 -1.41 -2.50
C ALA A 51 -16.76 0.10 -2.25
N GLU A 52 -17.74 0.51 -1.44
CA GLU A 52 -17.93 1.89 -1.04
C GLU A 52 -16.76 2.41 -0.17
N ALA A 53 -16.32 1.61 0.80
CA ALA A 53 -15.16 1.93 1.63
C ALA A 53 -13.90 2.13 0.79
N GLN A 54 -13.64 1.26 -0.19
CA GLN A 54 -12.53 1.42 -1.13
C GLN A 54 -12.66 2.69 -1.97
N THR A 55 -13.85 2.99 -2.49
CA THR A 55 -14.08 4.20 -3.29
C THR A 55 -13.79 5.46 -2.48
N ARG A 56 -14.19 5.50 -1.20
CA ARG A 56 -13.89 6.60 -0.28
C ARG A 56 -12.38 6.68 0.04
N LEU A 57 -11.76 5.55 0.34
CA LEU A 57 -10.34 5.45 0.72
C LEU A 57 -9.37 5.74 -0.42
N LEU A 58 -9.72 5.40 -1.66
CA LEU A 58 -8.84 5.53 -2.83
C LEU A 58 -9.31 6.59 -3.82
N GLY A 59 -10.53 7.12 -3.67
CA GLY A 59 -10.97 8.35 -4.32
C GLY A 59 -11.14 8.17 -5.83
N PRO A 60 -10.76 9.18 -6.65
CA PRO A 60 -11.01 9.15 -8.10
C PRO A 60 -10.29 8.00 -8.83
N SER A 61 -9.27 7.40 -8.23
CA SER A 61 -8.55 6.25 -8.80
C SER A 61 -9.36 4.95 -8.79
N VAL A 62 -10.48 4.89 -8.06
CA VAL A 62 -11.38 3.74 -8.02
C VAL A 62 -12.70 4.07 -8.71
N ILE A 63 -12.99 3.32 -9.77
CA ILE A 63 -14.21 3.44 -10.57
C ILE A 63 -15.14 2.31 -10.18
N ARG A 64 -16.17 2.62 -9.40
CA ARG A 64 -17.21 1.67 -9.05
C ARG A 64 -18.14 1.46 -10.24
N VAL A 65 -18.24 0.22 -10.67
CA VAL A 65 -19.18 -0.27 -11.68
C VAL A 65 -20.26 -1.08 -10.94
N GLU A 66 -21.54 -0.92 -11.29
CA GLU A 66 -22.63 -1.63 -10.61
C GLU A 66 -22.96 -2.96 -11.27
N GLN A 67 -22.87 -3.00 -12.61
CA GLN A 67 -23.21 -4.18 -13.40
C GLN A 67 -22.08 -4.51 -14.40
N PRO A 68 -21.80 -5.81 -14.64
CA PRO A 68 -20.79 -6.22 -15.62
C PRO A 68 -20.99 -5.60 -17.01
N SER A 69 -22.24 -5.39 -17.44
CA SER A 69 -22.60 -4.80 -18.72
C SER A 69 -22.09 -3.36 -18.91
N GLN A 70 -21.85 -2.62 -17.82
CA GLN A 70 -21.37 -1.24 -17.84
C GLN A 70 -19.83 -1.16 -17.95
N MET A 71 -19.12 -2.26 -17.72
CA MET A 71 -17.66 -2.29 -17.67
C MET A 71 -17.00 -1.79 -18.97
N PRO A 72 -17.43 -2.18 -20.17
CA PRO A 72 -16.82 -1.69 -21.41
C PRO A 72 -16.93 -0.17 -21.56
N GLN A 73 -18.09 0.40 -21.22
CA GLN A 73 -18.30 1.85 -21.28
C GLN A 73 -17.46 2.58 -20.23
N ALA A 74 -17.39 2.06 -19.00
CA ALA A 74 -16.57 2.63 -17.94
C ALA A 74 -15.09 2.67 -18.34
N LEU A 75 -14.55 1.55 -18.86
CA LEU A 75 -13.19 1.47 -19.37
C LEU A 75 -12.93 2.51 -20.45
N GLN A 76 -13.77 2.57 -21.48
CA GLN A 76 -13.59 3.54 -22.57
C GLN A 76 -13.66 4.98 -22.09
N SER A 77 -14.58 5.28 -21.15
CA SER A 77 -14.76 6.65 -20.62
C SER A 77 -13.54 7.16 -19.85
N ILE A 78 -12.79 6.27 -19.21
CA ILE A 78 -11.61 6.61 -18.41
C ILE A 78 -10.36 6.60 -19.27
N LEU A 79 -10.14 5.53 -20.03
CA LEU A 79 -8.92 5.34 -20.81
C LEU A 79 -8.79 6.33 -21.98
N ARG A 80 -9.87 7.02 -22.36
CA ARG A 80 -9.88 8.06 -23.39
C ARG A 80 -9.93 9.48 -22.83
N ASP A 81 -9.85 9.64 -21.51
CA ASP A 81 -9.92 10.94 -20.85
C ASP A 81 -8.57 11.25 -20.16
N PRO A 82 -7.67 11.98 -20.84
CA PRO A 82 -6.34 12.28 -20.32
C PRO A 82 -6.38 13.07 -19.00
N GLU A 83 -7.36 13.96 -18.83
CA GLU A 83 -7.48 14.77 -17.62
C GLU A 83 -7.88 13.90 -16.42
N ARG A 84 -8.79 12.95 -16.62
CA ARG A 84 -9.12 11.97 -15.57
C ARG A 84 -7.96 11.05 -15.26
N LEU A 85 -7.20 10.60 -16.27
CA LEU A 85 -6.00 9.79 -16.03
C LEU A 85 -4.96 10.55 -15.21
N ARG A 86 -4.74 11.84 -15.51
CA ARG A 86 -3.82 12.69 -14.73
C ARG A 86 -4.27 12.86 -13.29
N LEU A 87 -5.57 13.06 -13.05
CA LEU A 87 -6.14 13.13 -11.71
C LEU A 87 -5.95 11.82 -10.94
N ILE A 88 -6.12 10.68 -11.62
CA ILE A 88 -5.94 9.34 -11.05
C ILE A 88 -4.49 9.09 -10.66
N GLU A 89 -3.54 9.51 -11.50
CA GLU A 89 -2.12 9.43 -11.24
C GLU A 89 -1.72 10.28 -10.01
N GLU A 90 -2.14 11.56 -10.01
CA GLU A 90 -1.86 12.47 -8.90
C GLU A 90 -2.44 11.97 -7.59
N ASN A 91 -3.69 11.50 -7.61
CA ASN A 91 -4.35 10.96 -6.43
C ASN A 91 -3.65 9.69 -5.91
N GLY A 92 -3.21 8.80 -6.81
CA GLY A 92 -2.46 7.60 -6.46
C GLY A 92 -1.20 7.92 -5.65
N ARG A 93 -0.37 8.82 -6.20
CA ARG A 93 0.83 9.32 -5.54
C ARG A 93 0.51 10.01 -4.20
N ARG A 94 -0.54 10.83 -4.15
CA ARG A 94 -0.94 11.54 -2.92
C ARG A 94 -1.38 10.58 -1.81
N ARG A 95 -2.11 9.52 -2.15
CA ARG A 95 -2.71 8.61 -1.15
C ARG A 95 -1.76 7.50 -0.71
N LEU A 96 -0.97 6.93 -1.63
CA LEU A 96 -0.10 5.79 -1.32
C LEU A 96 1.39 6.16 -1.23
N GLY A 97 1.74 7.38 -1.66
CA GLY A 97 3.11 7.89 -1.60
C GLY A 97 4.03 7.26 -2.63
N GLU A 98 5.30 7.64 -2.53
CA GLU A 98 6.37 7.08 -3.35
C GLU A 98 6.84 5.72 -2.83
N ALA A 99 7.42 4.93 -3.73
CA ALA A 99 8.03 3.64 -3.42
C ALA A 99 9.02 3.72 -2.22
N GLY A 100 9.23 2.58 -1.56
CA GLY A 100 10.18 2.46 -0.45
C GLY A 100 9.60 2.61 0.96
N ALA A 101 8.27 2.61 1.12
CA ALA A 101 7.64 2.69 2.45
C ALA A 101 8.14 1.59 3.40
N ALA A 102 8.25 0.35 2.92
CA ALA A 102 8.78 -0.77 3.73
C ALA A 102 10.23 -0.52 4.19
N GLN A 103 11.09 0.01 3.31
CA GLN A 103 12.47 0.36 3.64
C GLN A 103 12.53 1.47 4.69
N ARG A 104 11.71 2.53 4.53
CA ARG A 104 11.62 3.63 5.51
C ARG A 104 11.16 3.11 6.88
N ILE A 105 10.15 2.26 6.92
CA ILE A 105 9.67 1.63 8.15
C ILE A 105 10.78 0.79 8.80
N ALA A 106 11.47 -0.04 8.01
CA ALA A 106 12.57 -0.86 8.51
C ALA A 106 13.71 -0.01 9.11
N GLN A 107 14.09 1.08 8.43
CA GLN A 107 15.10 2.02 8.94
C GLN A 107 14.69 2.65 10.27
N HIS A 108 13.44 3.10 10.39
CA HIS A 108 12.91 3.63 11.64
C HIS A 108 12.91 2.60 12.76
N LEU A 109 12.49 1.36 12.48
CA LEU A 109 12.51 0.28 13.46
C LEU A 109 13.94 -0.07 13.90
N SER A 110 14.89 -0.16 12.98
CA SER A 110 16.31 -0.41 13.31
C SER A 110 16.91 0.68 14.18
N GLN A 111 16.56 1.95 13.95
CA GLN A 111 16.98 3.06 14.81
C GLN A 111 16.38 2.94 16.22
N TYR A 112 15.09 2.59 16.31
CA TYR A 112 14.39 2.46 17.59
C TYR A 112 14.94 1.31 18.43
N VAL A 113 15.19 0.16 17.79
CA VAL A 113 15.75 -1.03 18.46
C VAL A 113 17.24 -0.83 18.78
N GLY A 114 18.02 -0.24 17.86
CA GLY A 114 19.45 0.03 18.07
C GLY A 114 19.72 1.11 19.12
N GLY A 115 18.86 2.12 19.23
CA GLY A 115 18.94 3.16 20.26
C GLY A 115 18.57 2.66 21.67
N GLY A 116 17.77 1.60 21.78
CA GLY A 116 17.41 0.99 23.08
C GLY A 116 18.52 0.13 23.71
N ILE A 117 19.48 -0.36 22.91
CA ILE A 117 20.57 -1.22 23.40
C ILE A 117 21.77 -0.38 23.86
N ALA A 118 21.99 0.81 23.26
CA ALA A 118 23.10 1.68 23.65
C ALA A 118 22.88 2.42 24.99
N ALA A 119 21.65 2.50 25.51
CA ALA A 119 21.33 3.24 26.73
C ALA A 119 21.48 2.43 28.04
N GLN A 120 21.87 1.15 27.99
CA GLN A 120 21.99 0.30 29.20
C GLN A 120 23.42 -0.22 29.48
N SER A 121 24.45 0.35 28.85
CA SER A 121 25.83 -0.14 28.97
C SER A 121 26.81 0.87 29.57
N THR A 122 26.40 1.67 30.56
CA THR A 122 27.37 2.49 31.32
C THR A 122 27.01 2.59 32.81
N GLN A 123 27.00 1.45 33.51
CA GLN A 123 27.32 1.45 34.95
C GLN A 123 27.70 0.04 35.43
N PHE A 124 28.86 -0.46 34.97
CA PHE A 124 29.59 -1.41 35.79
C PHE A 124 30.19 -0.63 36.96
N ALA A 125 29.54 -0.70 38.11
CA ALA A 125 30.07 -0.20 39.37
C ALA A 125 31.45 -0.81 39.63
N GLN A 126 32.44 0.03 39.91
CA GLN A 126 33.74 -0.45 40.36
C GLN A 126 33.58 -1.19 41.70
N PRO A 127 34.23 -2.34 41.90
CA PRO A 127 34.16 -3.04 43.18
C PRO A 127 34.84 -2.21 44.27
N SER A 128 34.13 -2.03 45.39
CA SER A 128 34.60 -1.30 46.56
C SER A 128 35.94 -1.84 47.08
N PRO A 129 36.88 -0.99 47.51
CA PRO A 129 38.14 -1.45 48.07
C PRO A 129 37.92 -2.22 49.37
N ARG A 130 38.61 -3.36 49.52
CA ARG A 130 38.57 -4.18 50.75
C ARG A 130 39.02 -3.35 51.96
N PRO A 131 38.39 -3.53 53.14
CA PRO A 131 38.86 -2.88 54.35
C PRO A 131 40.28 -3.33 54.67
N GLN A 132 41.19 -2.36 54.79
CA GLN A 132 42.54 -2.60 55.29
C GLN A 132 42.43 -2.80 56.80
N HIS A 133 42.77 -4.00 57.27
CA HIS A 133 43.09 -4.20 58.68
C HIS A 133 44.42 -3.50 58.96
N GLN A 134 44.38 -2.44 59.76
CA GLN A 134 45.55 -1.85 60.41
C GLN A 134 45.89 -2.66 61.68
N PRO A 135 47.18 -2.65 62.09
CA PRO A 135 47.85 -3.76 62.78
C PRO A 135 47.38 -4.05 64.20
#